data_AF-A0A2S2PCX2-F1
#
_entry.id   AF-A0A2S2PCX2-F1
#
_cell.length_a   1.000
_cell.length_b   1.000
_cell.length_c   1.000
_cell.angle_alpha   90.00
_cell.angle_beta   90.00
_cell.angle_gamma   90.00
#
_symmetry.space_group_name_H-M   'P 1'
#
loop_
_entity.id
_entity.type
_entity.pdbx_description
1 polymer ?
#
loop_
_entity_poly.entity_id
_entity_poly.type
_entity_poly.pdbx_seq_one_letter_code
_entity_poly.pdbx_strand_id
1 'polypeptide(L)'
;SLQAAKSLLTSNERMTAYIAELHRKSREPPQIGWNGGKARVSLSDLRLPLMWRDTDHFKNKGDYRRFAVFCLAKIGTQLYDTSLMFPVDRSMTDVTFNDVLLFENVGPDFKLDLEVYAHVLRDDFSIASTPRKIKNTLHSSISRTVGKKLAATLRDELNSGKIGPNFELMASAKLTLEEVDDRVHTHDMKIESTRKYNKTT
;
A
#
# COMPACT_ATOMS: atom_id res chain seq x y z
N SER A 1 -8.64 -10.76 5.83
CA SER A 1 -9.01 -9.35 5.56
C SER A 1 -7.86 -8.56 4.95
N LEU A 2 -6.62 -8.66 5.47
CA LEU A 2 -5.46 -7.89 4.96
C LEU A 2 -5.17 -8.11 3.47
N GLN A 3 -5.12 -9.37 3.01
CA GLN A 3 -4.93 -9.67 1.59
C GLN A 3 -6.02 -9.05 0.70
N ALA A 4 -7.29 -9.13 1.13
CA ALA A 4 -8.39 -8.52 0.39
C ALA A 4 -8.27 -6.99 0.32
N ALA A 5 -7.83 -6.34 1.41
CA ALA A 5 -7.57 -4.91 1.44
C ALA A 5 -6.43 -4.50 0.50
N LYS A 6 -5.33 -5.28 0.49
CA LYS A 6 -4.24 -5.11 -0.47
C LYS A 6 -4.74 -5.25 -1.92
N SER A 7 -5.46 -6.33 -2.24
CA SER A 7 -5.99 -6.55 -3.58
C SER A 7 -6.95 -5.45 -4.04
N LEU A 8 -7.79 -4.93 -3.13
CA LEU A 8 -8.68 -3.82 -3.43
C LEU A 8 -7.88 -2.55 -3.75
N LEU A 9 -6.87 -2.22 -2.94
CA LEU A 9 -5.99 -1.08 -3.17
C LEU A 9 -5.28 -1.19 -4.52
N THR A 10 -4.60 -2.32 -4.79
CA THR A 10 -3.85 -2.47 -6.06
C THR A 10 -4.76 -2.51 -7.27
N SER A 11 -5.99 -3.03 -7.14
CA SER A 11 -7.00 -2.97 -8.20
C SER A 11 -7.45 -1.53 -8.48
N ASN A 12 -7.65 -0.71 -7.45
CA ASN A 12 -8.05 0.69 -7.60
C ASN A 12 -6.93 1.53 -8.25
N GLU A 13 -5.68 1.30 -7.86
CA GLU A 13 -4.51 1.94 -8.48
C GLU A 13 -4.41 1.56 -9.97
N ARG A 14 -4.60 0.28 -10.29
CA ARG A 14 -4.57 -0.20 -11.68
C ARG A 14 -5.68 0.42 -12.53
N MET A 15 -6.89 0.53 -11.98
CA MET A 15 -8.01 1.21 -12.65
C MET A 15 -7.70 2.68 -12.90
N THR A 16 -7.14 3.38 -11.91
CA THR A 16 -6.76 4.79 -12.01
C THR A 16 -5.71 5.00 -13.11
N ALA A 17 -4.70 4.13 -13.18
CA ALA A 17 -3.67 4.17 -14.21
C ALA A 17 -4.26 3.99 -15.62
N TYR A 18 -5.18 3.04 -15.80
CA TYR A 18 -5.86 2.84 -17.09
C TYR A 18 -6.72 4.03 -17.50
N ILE A 19 -7.48 4.62 -16.56
CA ILE A 19 -8.30 5.80 -16.82
C ILE A 19 -7.41 6.99 -17.23
N ALA A 20 -6.30 7.21 -16.53
CA ALA A 20 -5.34 8.27 -16.85
C ALA A 20 -4.76 8.09 -18.27
N GLU A 21 -4.41 6.84 -18.64
CA GLU A 21 -3.90 6.52 -19.97
C GLU A 21 -4.93 6.77 -21.08
N LEU A 22 -6.19 6.39 -20.85
CA LEU A 22 -7.30 6.65 -21.79
C LEU A 22 -7.50 8.15 -22.00
N HIS A 23 -7.47 8.94 -20.92
CA HIS A 23 -7.59 10.40 -21.01
C HIS A 23 -6.42 11.03 -21.76
N ARG A 24 -5.19 10.53 -21.59
CA ARG A 24 -4.01 11.00 -22.34
C ARG A 24 -4.17 10.76 -23.84
N LYS A 25 -4.52 9.53 -24.24
CA LYS A 25 -4.73 9.16 -25.65
C LYS A 25 -5.85 9.95 -26.33
N SER A 26 -6.86 10.35 -25.57
CA SER A 26 -7.96 11.18 -26.10
C SER A 26 -7.55 12.63 -26.35
N ARG A 27 -6.49 13.13 -25.72
CA ARG A 27 -6.07 14.54 -25.79
C ARG A 27 -4.85 14.77 -26.67
N GLU A 28 -3.98 13.78 -26.78
CA GLU A 28 -2.73 13.89 -27.53
C GLU A 28 -2.89 13.26 -28.91
N PRO A 29 -2.40 13.91 -29.99
CA PRO A 29 -2.34 13.29 -31.30
C PRO A 29 -1.48 12.02 -31.25
N PRO A 30 -1.76 11.02 -32.11
CA PRO A 30 -0.96 9.80 -32.15
C PRO A 30 0.51 10.18 -32.35
N GLN A 31 1.32 9.92 -31.32
CA GLN A 31 2.76 10.13 -31.41
C GLN A 31 3.28 9.25 -32.54
N ILE A 32 3.92 9.86 -33.54
CA ILE A 32 4.73 9.15 -34.52
C ILE A 32 5.91 8.61 -33.71
N GLY A 33 5.74 7.39 -33.21
CA GLY A 33 6.53 6.87 -32.11
C GLY A 33 8.02 6.84 -32.44
N TRP A 34 8.82 7.28 -31.48
CA TRP A 34 10.21 6.83 -31.42
C TRP A 34 10.18 5.30 -31.41
N ASN A 35 10.66 4.68 -32.49
CA ASN A 35 10.94 3.24 -32.57
C ASN A 35 12.20 2.90 -31.76
N GLY A 36 12.22 3.32 -30.49
CA GLY A 36 13.28 2.95 -29.57
C GLY A 36 13.19 1.46 -29.28
N GLY A 37 14.33 0.84 -28.99
CA GLY A 37 14.33 -0.55 -28.53
C GLY A 37 13.46 -0.67 -27.28
N LYS A 38 12.42 -1.51 -27.36
CA LYS A 38 11.65 -1.90 -26.18
C LYS A 38 12.36 -3.04 -25.49
N ALA A 39 12.41 -3.00 -24.17
CA ALA A 39 13.07 -4.01 -23.36
C ALA A 39 12.13 -4.57 -22.28
N ARG A 40 12.65 -5.57 -21.57
CA ARG A 40 12.09 -6.04 -20.31
C ARG A 40 12.86 -5.37 -19.18
N VAL A 41 12.15 -4.89 -18.17
CA VAL A 41 12.74 -4.34 -16.94
C VAL A 41 12.31 -5.25 -15.80
N SER A 42 13.26 -5.71 -14.99
CA SER A 42 12.98 -6.51 -13.80
C SER A 42 13.42 -5.79 -12.54
N LEU A 43 12.61 -5.88 -11.49
CA LEU A 43 12.95 -5.45 -10.14
C LEU A 43 12.98 -6.67 -9.22
N SER A 44 14.11 -6.94 -8.58
CA SER A 44 14.33 -8.06 -7.66
C SER A 44 15.08 -7.59 -6.41
N ASP A 45 15.27 -8.51 -5.45
CA ASP A 45 16.12 -8.31 -4.27
C ASP A 45 15.75 -7.07 -3.44
N LEU A 46 14.44 -6.78 -3.39
CA LEU A 46 13.93 -5.59 -2.72
C LEU A 46 14.02 -5.79 -1.20
N ARG A 47 14.74 -4.88 -0.54
CA ARG A 47 14.91 -4.86 0.91
C ARG A 47 14.69 -3.46 1.47
N LEU A 48 13.92 -3.38 2.54
CA LEU A 48 13.62 -2.14 3.26
C LEU A 48 14.22 -2.23 4.67
N PRO A 49 15.38 -1.58 4.92
CA PRO A 49 15.92 -1.46 6.27
C PRO A 49 14.93 -0.73 7.19
N LEU A 50 14.73 -1.26 8.40
CA LEU A 50 13.82 -0.70 9.39
C LEU A 50 14.60 0.08 10.45
N MET A 51 14.22 1.35 10.65
CA MET A 51 14.83 2.21 11.66
C MET A 51 13.93 2.27 12.90
N TRP A 52 14.13 1.32 13.80
CA TRP A 52 13.48 1.32 15.12
C TRP A 52 14.19 2.28 16.07
N ARG A 53 13.44 2.86 17.03
CA ARG A 53 14.09 3.59 18.13
C ARG A 53 14.80 2.61 19.04
N ASP A 54 15.93 3.02 19.61
CA ASP A 54 16.71 2.16 20.51
C ASP A 54 15.92 1.68 21.73
N THR A 55 14.99 2.51 22.22
CA THR A 55 14.08 2.17 23.32
C THR A 55 13.13 1.05 22.97
N ASP A 56 12.75 0.98 21.69
CA ASP A 56 11.77 0.04 21.17
C ASP A 56 12.46 -1.27 20.82
N HIS A 57 13.58 -1.24 20.10
CA HIS A 57 14.30 -2.45 19.69
C HIS A 57 15.13 -3.08 20.83
N PHE A 58 16.08 -2.33 21.40
CA PHE A 58 17.08 -2.88 22.33
C PHE A 58 16.61 -2.96 23.78
N LYS A 59 15.74 -2.05 24.23
CA LYS A 59 15.33 -1.97 25.64
C LYS A 59 14.04 -2.72 25.96
N ASN A 60 13.35 -3.28 24.96
CA ASN A 60 12.06 -3.98 25.13
C ASN A 60 11.01 -3.18 25.94
N LYS A 61 11.11 -1.84 25.94
CA LYS A 61 10.27 -0.95 26.77
C LYS A 61 9.40 -0.01 25.93
N GLY A 62 9.35 -0.25 24.63
CA GLY A 62 8.80 0.68 23.67
C GLY A 62 7.59 0.17 22.90
N ASP A 63 7.50 0.59 21.65
CA ASP A 63 6.38 0.33 20.75
C ASP A 63 6.25 -1.15 20.35
N TYR A 64 5.13 -1.80 20.72
CA TYR A 64 4.81 -3.19 20.37
C TYR A 64 3.94 -3.31 19.11
N ARG A 65 3.73 -2.21 18.37
CA ARG A 65 2.95 -2.25 17.14
C ARG A 65 3.58 -3.23 16.15
N ARG A 66 2.71 -4.03 15.55
CA ARG A 66 3.05 -4.88 14.40
C ARG A 66 2.45 -4.27 13.16
N PHE A 67 3.06 -4.54 12.02
CA PHE A 67 2.67 -3.95 10.74
C PHE A 67 2.48 -5.04 9.70
N ALA A 68 1.61 -4.77 8.73
CA ALA A 68 1.60 -5.46 7.45
C ALA A 68 2.15 -4.51 6.39
N VAL A 69 3.10 -4.97 5.58
CA VAL A 69 3.86 -4.14 4.62
C VAL A 69 3.91 -4.83 3.26
N PHE A 70 3.72 -4.07 2.19
CA PHE A 70 3.99 -4.52 0.82
C PHE A 70 4.45 -3.35 -0.04
N CYS A 71 4.98 -3.65 -1.22
CA CYS A 71 5.39 -2.64 -2.19
C CYS A 71 4.54 -2.74 -3.46
N LEU A 72 4.31 -1.60 -4.11
CA LEU A 72 3.68 -1.48 -5.41
C LEU A 72 4.64 -0.78 -6.37
N ALA A 73 5.01 -1.46 -7.45
CA ALA A 73 5.87 -0.93 -8.51
C ALA A 73 5.05 -0.64 -9.76
N LYS A 74 5.23 0.55 -10.34
CA LYS A 74 4.39 1.06 -11.45
C LYS A 74 5.26 1.60 -12.57
N ILE A 75 5.03 1.12 -13.80
CA ILE A 75 5.55 1.71 -15.04
C ILE A 75 4.37 1.91 -15.99
N GLY A 76 3.92 3.16 -16.13
CA GLY A 76 2.74 3.48 -16.93
C GLY A 76 1.51 2.71 -16.44
N THR A 77 0.98 1.81 -17.28
CA THR A 77 -0.18 0.97 -16.96
C THR A 77 0.17 -0.42 -16.44
N GLN A 78 1.45 -0.78 -16.37
CA GLN A 78 1.91 -2.03 -15.76
C GLN A 78 2.16 -1.82 -14.27
N LEU A 79 1.40 -2.53 -13.44
CA LEU A 79 1.44 -2.43 -11.98
C LEU A 79 1.60 -3.82 -11.38
N TYR A 80 2.65 -4.00 -10.58
CA TYR A 80 2.96 -5.24 -9.87
C TYR A 80 3.21 -4.95 -8.39
N ASP A 81 2.68 -5.82 -7.53
CA ASP A 81 2.82 -5.74 -6.08
C ASP A 81 3.62 -6.93 -5.54
N THR A 82 4.39 -6.69 -4.47
CA THR A 82 5.15 -7.75 -3.78
C THR A 82 4.26 -8.54 -2.84
N SER A 83 4.74 -9.69 -2.37
CA SER A 83 4.08 -10.47 -1.33
C SER A 83 3.85 -9.63 -0.06
N LEU A 84 2.69 -9.82 0.59
CA LEU A 84 2.36 -9.09 1.81
C LEU A 84 3.17 -9.65 2.99
N MET A 85 4.06 -8.85 3.54
CA MET A 85 4.87 -9.19 4.72
C MET A 85 4.13 -8.82 5.99
N PHE A 86 3.83 -9.80 6.83
CA PHE A 86 3.21 -9.60 8.14
C PHE A 86 3.38 -10.84 9.03
N PRO A 87 3.50 -10.69 10.36
CA PRO A 87 3.72 -9.42 11.06
C PRO A 87 5.16 -8.91 10.88
N VAL A 88 5.31 -7.59 10.67
CA VAL A 88 6.58 -6.88 10.79
C VAL A 88 6.61 -6.19 12.15
N ASP A 89 7.60 -6.47 12.98
CA ASP A 89 7.72 -5.89 14.31
C ASP A 89 9.15 -5.54 14.68
N ARG A 90 9.31 -4.96 15.87
CA ARG A 90 10.58 -4.48 16.41
C ARG A 90 11.67 -5.54 16.61
N SER A 91 11.41 -6.82 16.33
CA SER A 91 12.47 -7.85 16.32
C SER A 91 13.18 -7.96 14.97
N MET A 92 12.64 -7.32 13.92
CA MET A 92 13.17 -7.39 12.56
C MET A 92 14.03 -6.17 12.23
N THR A 93 15.18 -6.35 11.58
CA THR A 93 16.03 -5.24 11.13
C THR A 93 15.67 -4.71 9.74
N ASP A 94 14.95 -5.51 8.96
CA ASP A 94 14.61 -5.23 7.58
C ASP A 94 13.41 -6.06 7.13
N VAL A 95 12.73 -5.57 6.09
CA VAL A 95 11.72 -6.32 5.33
C VAL A 95 12.32 -6.70 3.99
N THR A 96 12.38 -7.98 3.69
CA THR A 96 12.90 -8.51 2.42
C THR A 96 11.77 -9.14 1.60
N PHE A 97 11.71 -8.84 0.31
CA PHE A 97 10.74 -9.39 -0.63
C PHE A 97 11.46 -10.29 -1.65
N ASN A 98 11.03 -11.54 -1.78
CA ASN A 98 11.59 -12.50 -2.73
C ASN A 98 10.96 -12.40 -4.13
N ASP A 99 9.98 -11.50 -4.29
CA ASP A 99 9.26 -11.33 -5.55
C ASP A 99 10.18 -10.73 -6.63
N VAL A 100 10.08 -11.25 -7.86
CA VAL A 100 10.71 -10.65 -9.05
C VAL A 100 9.60 -10.02 -9.89
N LEU A 101 9.59 -8.70 -9.97
CA LEU A 101 8.58 -7.95 -10.71
C LEU A 101 9.09 -7.69 -12.12
N LEU A 102 8.35 -8.17 -13.13
CA LEU A 102 8.76 -8.10 -14.52
C LEU A 102 7.83 -7.20 -15.33
N PHE A 103 8.40 -6.16 -15.93
CA PHE A 103 7.73 -5.25 -16.85
C PHE A 103 8.17 -5.55 -18.28
N GLU A 104 7.21 -5.57 -19.20
CA GLU A 104 7.46 -5.87 -20.61
C GLU A 104 7.24 -4.65 -21.50
N ASN A 105 7.86 -4.65 -22.68
CA ASN A 105 7.67 -3.61 -23.69
C ASN A 105 7.95 -2.18 -23.18
N VAL A 106 8.96 -2.04 -22.32
CA VAL A 106 9.35 -0.78 -21.67
C VAL A 106 10.33 -0.01 -22.56
N GLY A 107 10.06 1.27 -22.81
CA GLY A 107 10.96 2.17 -23.52
C GLY A 107 12.09 2.71 -22.63
N PRO A 108 13.18 3.24 -23.20
CA PRO A 108 14.33 3.73 -22.42
C PRO A 108 14.02 4.98 -21.57
N ASP A 109 12.92 5.67 -21.85
CA ASP A 109 12.44 6.85 -21.12
C ASP A 109 11.51 6.52 -19.95
N PHE A 110 11.49 5.25 -19.51
CA PHE A 110 10.60 4.79 -18.46
C PHE A 110 10.86 5.48 -17.12
N LYS A 111 9.80 5.50 -16.31
CA LYS A 111 9.83 5.91 -14.91
C LYS A 111 9.11 4.85 -14.11
N LEU A 112 9.85 4.20 -13.21
CA LEU A 112 9.32 3.24 -12.25
C LEU A 112 9.02 3.98 -10.96
N ASP A 113 7.75 4.04 -10.58
CA ASP A 113 7.31 4.51 -9.27
C ASP A 113 7.23 3.30 -8.32
N LEU A 114 8.09 3.28 -7.29
CA LEU A 114 8.09 2.27 -6.24
C LEU A 114 7.46 2.87 -4.98
N GLU A 115 6.38 2.27 -4.50
CA GLU A 115 5.62 2.74 -3.35
C GLU A 115 5.60 1.68 -2.25
N VAL A 116 5.80 2.11 -1.00
CA VAL A 116 5.73 1.25 0.19
C VAL A 116 4.44 1.55 0.91
N TYR A 117 3.60 0.52 1.06
CA TYR A 117 2.34 0.59 1.79
C TYR A 117 2.44 -0.17 3.10
N ALA A 118 1.89 0.41 4.18
CA ALA A 118 1.84 -0.26 5.47
C ALA A 118 0.47 -0.11 6.15
N HIS A 119 0.12 -1.10 6.97
CA HIS A 119 -1.03 -1.06 7.85
C HIS A 119 -0.61 -1.48 9.26
N VAL A 120 -0.99 -0.70 10.27
CA VAL A 120 -0.77 -1.07 11.67
C VAL A 120 -1.74 -2.20 12.06
N LEU A 121 -1.21 -3.35 12.44
CA LEU A 121 -1.98 -4.43 13.01
C LEU A 121 -2.40 -4.02 14.43
N ARG A 122 -3.72 -3.94 14.66
CA ARG A 122 -4.25 -3.83 16.02
C ARG A 122 -4.18 -5.22 16.63
N ASP A 123 -3.23 -5.47 17.51
CA ASP A 123 -3.22 -6.68 18.32
C ASP A 123 -3.96 -6.44 19.64
N ASP A 124 -4.77 -7.42 20.02
CA ASP A 124 -5.60 -7.54 21.24
C ASP A 124 -4.75 -7.67 22.54
N PHE A 125 -3.72 -6.85 22.71
CA PHE A 125 -2.95 -6.77 23.96
C PHE A 125 -3.70 -6.01 25.07
N SER A 126 -4.98 -5.66 24.88
CA SER A 126 -5.86 -5.31 26.00
C SER A 126 -6.30 -6.57 26.77
N ILE A 127 -5.35 -7.39 27.22
CA ILE A 127 -5.59 -8.28 28.35
C ILE A 127 -5.69 -7.33 29.56
N ALA A 128 -6.90 -7.24 30.11
CA ALA A 128 -7.34 -6.35 31.19
C ALA A 128 -7.89 -4.96 30.77
N SER A 129 -9.10 -4.97 30.19
CA SER A 129 -10.22 -4.29 30.85
C SER A 129 -11.53 -4.78 30.26
N THR A 130 -12.35 -5.40 31.11
CA THR A 130 -13.80 -5.65 31.01
C THR A 130 -14.44 -5.57 29.61
N PRO A 131 -15.16 -6.61 29.14
CA PRO A 131 -16.01 -6.48 27.97
C PRO A 131 -17.01 -5.35 28.26
N ARG A 132 -16.84 -4.20 27.60
CA ARG A 132 -17.84 -3.14 27.60
C ARG A 132 -19.07 -3.77 26.97
N LYS A 133 -20.02 -4.12 27.84
CA LYS A 133 -21.33 -4.65 27.48
C LYS A 133 -21.91 -3.77 26.38
N ILE A 134 -21.89 -4.25 25.14
CA ILE A 134 -22.68 -3.69 24.06
C ILE A 134 -24.13 -4.03 24.42
N LYS A 135 -24.77 -3.14 25.18
CA LYS A 135 -26.21 -3.24 25.46
C LYS A 135 -26.97 -2.68 24.26
N ASN A 136 -26.90 -3.38 23.13
CA ASN A 136 -27.84 -3.15 22.04
C ASN A 136 -29.07 -4.02 22.29
N THR A 137 -29.94 -3.54 23.17
CA THR A 137 -31.34 -4.00 23.21
C THR A 137 -32.03 -3.48 21.95
N LEU A 138 -31.92 -4.25 20.86
CA LEU A 138 -32.70 -4.02 19.64
C LEU A 138 -34.14 -4.42 19.93
N HIS A 139 -34.95 -3.46 20.41
CA HIS A 139 -36.39 -3.62 20.41
C HIS A 139 -36.89 -3.59 18.97
N SER A 140 -37.65 -4.61 18.59
CA SER A 140 -38.19 -4.84 17.26
C SER A 140 -39.05 -3.67 16.75
N SER A 141 -38.64 -3.04 15.65
CA SER A 141 -39.56 -2.56 14.61
C SER A 141 -38.79 -2.43 13.28
N ILE A 142 -39.06 -3.36 12.36
CA ILE A 142 -38.43 -3.43 11.05
C ILE A 142 -39.13 -2.45 10.11
N SER A 143 -38.57 -1.26 9.93
CA SER A 143 -39.10 -0.26 8.99
C SER A 143 -38.31 -0.34 7.68
N ARG A 144 -38.99 -0.62 6.55
CA ARG A 144 -38.40 -0.82 5.20
C ARG A 144 -37.52 0.36 4.72
N THR A 145 -37.65 1.53 5.33
CA THR A 145 -36.89 2.74 4.99
C THR A 145 -35.47 2.75 5.60
N VAL A 146 -35.25 2.04 6.72
CA VAL A 146 -33.93 2.01 7.42
C VAL A 146 -32.93 1.13 6.67
N GLY A 147 -33.38 0.04 6.04
CA GLY A 147 -32.52 -0.86 5.26
C GLY A 147 -31.89 -0.19 4.03
N LYS A 148 -32.61 0.72 3.35
CA LYS A 148 -32.06 1.49 2.22
C LYS A 148 -30.98 2.46 2.66
N LYS A 149 -31.14 3.09 3.84
CA LYS A 149 -30.17 4.06 4.37
C LYS A 149 -28.90 3.36 4.86
N LEU A 150 -29.02 2.22 5.54
CA LEU A 150 -27.88 1.37 5.92
C LEU A 150 -27.14 0.81 4.70
N ALA A 151 -27.85 0.33 3.68
CA ALA A 151 -27.22 -0.15 2.45
C ALA A 151 -26.49 0.99 1.69
N ALA A 152 -27.04 2.20 1.69
CA ALA A 152 -26.39 3.38 1.11
C ALA A 152 -25.14 3.78 1.90
N THR A 153 -25.19 3.79 3.24
CA THR A 153 -24.01 4.04 4.08
C THR A 153 -22.95 2.96 3.93
N LEU A 154 -23.33 1.67 3.87
CA LEU A 154 -22.39 0.59 3.61
C LEU A 154 -21.79 0.68 2.21
N ARG A 155 -22.57 1.07 1.19
CA ARG A 155 -22.03 1.38 -0.15
C ARG A 155 -21.06 2.54 -0.11
N ASP A 156 -21.38 3.60 0.63
CA ASP A 156 -20.52 4.77 0.77
C ASP A 156 -19.23 4.44 1.56
N GLU A 157 -19.29 3.56 2.56
CA GLU A 157 -18.14 3.08 3.30
C GLU A 157 -17.28 2.08 2.51
N LEU A 158 -17.90 1.23 1.68
CA LEU A 158 -17.20 0.38 0.70
C LEU A 158 -16.52 1.24 -0.37
N ASN A 159 -17.21 2.25 -0.89
CA ASN A 159 -16.69 3.16 -1.90
C ASN A 159 -15.64 4.13 -1.33
N SER A 160 -15.70 4.47 -0.05
CA SER A 160 -14.70 5.31 0.64
C SER A 160 -13.58 4.52 1.30
N GLY A 161 -13.53 3.18 1.14
CA GLY A 161 -12.48 2.33 1.69
C GLY A 161 -12.41 2.31 3.22
N LYS A 162 -13.53 2.62 3.90
CA LYS A 162 -13.63 2.69 5.37
C LYS A 162 -13.92 1.36 6.04
N ILE A 163 -14.26 0.32 5.28
CA ILE A 163 -14.53 -1.02 5.79
C ILE A 163 -13.28 -1.90 5.62
N GLY A 164 -12.66 -2.27 6.75
CA GLY A 164 -11.52 -3.19 6.80
C GLY A 164 -10.15 -2.50 6.97
N PRO A 165 -9.06 -3.27 6.92
CA PRO A 165 -7.70 -2.74 7.00
C PRO A 165 -7.45 -1.70 5.90
N ASN A 166 -6.88 -0.55 6.26
CA ASN A 166 -6.53 0.51 5.32
C ASN A 166 -5.00 0.63 5.26
N PHE A 167 -4.42 0.35 4.10
CA PHE A 167 -3.00 0.51 3.86
C PHE A 167 -2.69 1.96 3.49
N GLU A 168 -1.75 2.55 4.22
CA GLU A 168 -1.29 3.92 4.00
C GLU A 168 0.01 3.90 3.22
N LEU A 169 0.17 4.85 2.29
CA LEU A 169 1.42 5.08 1.58
C LEU A 169 2.43 5.68 2.57
N MET A 170 3.51 4.97 2.83
CA MET A 170 4.53 5.36 3.81
C MET A 170 5.73 6.03 3.16
N ALA A 171 6.12 5.55 1.98
CA ALA A 171 7.28 6.08 1.26
C ALA A 171 7.17 5.80 -0.24
N SER A 172 7.87 6.60 -1.04
CA SER A 172 7.96 6.43 -2.49
C SER A 172 9.40 6.66 -2.99
N ALA A 173 9.76 5.99 -4.09
CA ALA A 173 10.99 6.24 -4.84
C ALA A 173 10.68 6.22 -6.34
N LYS A 174 11.50 6.93 -7.12
CA LYS A 174 11.43 6.95 -8.58
C LYS A 174 12.74 6.41 -9.13
N LEU A 175 12.65 5.41 -9.99
CA LEU A 175 13.79 4.81 -10.68
C LEU A 175 13.60 4.99 -12.19
N THR A 176 14.69 5.14 -12.90
CA THR A 176 14.75 5.38 -14.35
C THR A 176 15.82 4.47 -14.96
N LEU A 177 16.17 4.72 -16.22
CA LEU A 177 17.24 4.00 -16.90
C LEU A 177 18.60 4.19 -16.21
N GLU A 178 18.83 5.32 -15.53
CA GLU A 178 20.10 5.62 -14.86
C GLU A 178 20.39 4.68 -13.68
N GLU A 179 19.34 4.13 -13.07
CA GLU A 179 19.43 3.20 -11.94
C GLU A 179 19.49 1.72 -12.35
N VAL A 180 19.52 1.41 -13.66
CA VAL A 180 19.59 0.02 -14.14
C VAL A 180 21.00 -0.53 -13.93
N ASP A 181 21.10 -1.59 -13.14
CA ASP A 181 22.32 -2.34 -12.90
C ASP A 181 21.98 -3.80 -12.55
N ASP A 182 22.92 -4.72 -12.76
CA ASP A 182 22.78 -6.14 -12.38
C ASP A 182 23.05 -6.37 -10.87
N ARG A 183 23.51 -5.35 -10.14
CA ARG A 183 23.84 -5.39 -8.72
C ARG A 183 22.80 -4.68 -7.87
N VAL A 184 22.69 -5.10 -6.61
CA VAL A 184 21.84 -4.44 -5.61
C VAL A 184 22.42 -3.08 -5.23
N HIS A 185 21.57 -2.05 -5.29
CA HIS A 185 21.90 -0.68 -4.93
C HIS A 185 21.00 -0.16 -3.79
N THR A 186 21.52 0.80 -3.03
CA THR A 186 20.74 1.50 -2.00
C THR A 186 20.16 2.77 -2.59
N HIS A 187 18.85 2.95 -2.45
CA HIS A 187 18.14 4.15 -2.91
C HIS A 187 17.42 4.79 -1.73
N ASP A 188 17.50 6.12 -1.66
CA ASP A 188 16.74 6.89 -0.69
C ASP A 188 15.26 6.92 -1.10
N MET A 189 14.37 6.71 -0.13
CA MET A 189 12.94 6.84 -0.33
C MET A 189 12.43 8.15 0.25
N LYS A 190 11.55 8.82 -0.48
CA LYS A 190 10.79 9.97 0.01
C LYS A 190 9.71 9.47 0.97
N ILE A 191 9.82 9.83 2.24
CA ILE A 191 8.80 9.54 3.24
C ILE A 191 7.54 10.37 2.96
N GLU A 192 6.41 9.70 2.88
CA GLU A 192 5.12 10.36 2.70
C GLU A 192 4.54 10.71 4.09
N SER A 193 4.20 11.99 4.27
CA SER A 193 3.68 12.47 5.55
C SER A 193 2.27 11.93 5.80
N THR A 194 2.15 10.98 6.73
CA THR A 194 0.85 10.54 7.26
C THR A 194 0.18 11.68 8.04
N ARG A 195 -0.77 12.37 7.41
CA ARG A 195 -1.68 13.30 8.11
C ARG A 195 -2.62 12.50 9.03
N LYS A 196 -2.18 11.97 10.19
CA LYS A 196 -3.12 11.44 11.21
C LYS A 196 -2.59 11.04 12.60
N TYR A 197 -1.39 11.45 13.02
CA TYR A 197 -0.99 11.31 14.43
C TYR A 197 -0.54 12.66 15.01
N ASN A 198 -1.44 13.64 14.98
CA ASN A 198 -1.29 14.81 15.84
C ASN A 198 -1.56 14.39 17.29
N LYS A 199 -0.53 14.59 18.09
CA LYS A 199 -0.44 14.45 19.55
C LYS A 199 -1.75 14.85 20.24
N THR A 200 -2.33 13.92 20.99
CA THR A 200 -3.14 14.30 22.15
C THR A 200 -2.14 14.85 23.17
N THR A 201 -2.15 16.16 23.33
CA THR A 201 -1.54 16.83 24.49
C THR A 201 -2.56 16.83 25.61
#